data_AF-A0A432F986-F1
#
_entry.id   AF-A0A432F986-F1
#
_cell.length_a   1.000
_cell.length_b   1.000
_cell.length_c   1.000
_cell.angle_alpha   90.00
_cell.angle_beta   90.00
_cell.angle_gamma   90.00
#
_symmetry.space_group_name_H-M   'P 1'
#
loop_
_entity.id
_entity.type
_entity.pdbx_description
1 polymer ?
#
loop_
_entity_poly.entity_id
_entity_poly.type
_entity_poly.pdbx_seq_one_letter_code
_entity_poly.pdbx_strand_id
1 'polypeptide(L)'
;MNKILTKTSSFFKFKERGTTFKKEIIGGLSTFLAMAYILAVNPGMLSQANGAGDYTGVFFLGTAFSAMIGTLAMGLKANIPIALAPSMGVNAFFTYTVAGTILKMDVQEALLATFVSGVLYAIIALTPARKYIAKLLPKNMKLGIGAMIGLFLAYIGLVDSGIIVSGANPMGNAMHFYKNGNPRG
;
A
#
# COMPACT_ATOMS: atom_id res chain seq x y z
N MET A 1 0.03 -24.77 33.02
CA MET A 1 0.43 -23.63 32.17
C MET A 1 0.64 -24.15 30.75
N ASN A 2 -0.18 -23.74 29.77
CA ASN A 2 -0.32 -24.40 28.47
C ASN A 2 1.01 -24.54 27.69
N LYS A 3 1.38 -25.78 27.33
CA LYS A 3 2.60 -26.15 26.58
C LYS A 3 2.74 -25.35 25.27
N ILE A 4 1.62 -24.94 24.67
CA ILE A 4 1.53 -24.10 23.47
C ILE A 4 2.08 -22.70 23.72
N LEU A 5 1.75 -22.06 24.84
CA LEU A 5 2.21 -20.71 25.17
C LEU A 5 3.73 -20.66 25.38
N THR A 6 4.29 -21.70 25.99
CA THR A 6 5.76 -21.81 26.20
C THR A 6 6.50 -22.00 24.88
N LYS A 7 5.96 -22.82 23.96
CA LYS A 7 6.57 -23.06 22.65
C LYS A 7 6.56 -21.80 21.78
N THR A 8 5.44 -21.08 21.74
CA THR A 8 5.29 -19.84 20.98
C THR A 8 6.18 -18.71 21.55
N SER A 9 6.20 -18.52 22.87
CA SER A 9 7.05 -17.50 23.49
C SER A 9 8.55 -17.75 23.32
N SER A 10 8.96 -19.02 23.27
CA SER A 10 10.34 -19.40 22.93
C SER A 10 10.65 -19.15 21.45
N PHE A 11 9.73 -19.50 20.54
CA PHE A 11 9.91 -19.31 19.09
C PHE A 11 10.06 -17.83 18.73
N PHE A 12 9.17 -16.97 19.24
CA PHE A 12 9.20 -15.53 18.98
C PHE A 12 10.13 -14.75 19.92
N LYS A 13 10.95 -15.45 20.73
CA LYS A 13 11.97 -14.86 21.59
C LYS A 13 11.42 -13.78 22.54
N PHE A 14 10.27 -14.03 23.17
CA PHE A 14 9.57 -13.03 23.99
C PHE A 14 10.44 -12.46 25.12
N LYS A 15 11.28 -13.30 25.73
CA LYS A 15 12.23 -12.88 26.77
C LYS A 15 13.27 -11.88 26.25
N GLU A 16 13.86 -12.16 25.08
CA GLU A 16 14.82 -11.26 24.43
C GLU A 16 14.16 -9.94 24.00
N ARG A 17 12.87 -10.00 23.66
CA ARG A 17 12.07 -8.84 23.22
C ARG A 17 11.36 -8.09 24.34
N GLY A 18 11.49 -8.53 25.60
CA GLY A 18 10.81 -7.90 26.74
C GLY A 18 9.27 -7.83 26.63
N THR A 19 8.66 -8.78 25.91
CA THR A 19 7.23 -8.77 25.56
C THR A 19 6.43 -9.89 26.24
N THR A 20 5.11 -9.79 26.19
CA THR A 20 4.17 -10.77 26.73
C THR A 20 3.06 -11.05 25.72
N PHE A 21 2.37 -12.19 25.87
CA PHE A 21 1.23 -12.53 24.99
C PHE A 21 0.20 -11.41 24.87
N LYS A 22 -0.14 -10.75 25.99
CA LYS A 22 -1.09 -9.63 25.99
C LYS A 22 -0.55 -8.44 25.17
N LYS A 23 0.74 -8.10 25.33
CA LYS A 23 1.37 -7.00 24.57
C LYS A 23 1.40 -7.30 23.07
N GLU A 24 1.74 -8.54 22.69
CA GLU A 24 1.80 -8.94 21.28
C GLU A 24 0.42 -8.96 20.61
N ILE A 25 -0.62 -9.43 21.29
CA ILE A 25 -1.98 -9.41 20.75
C ILE A 25 -2.46 -7.96 20.56
N ILE A 26 -2.24 -7.09 21.54
CA ILE A 26 -2.61 -5.67 21.43
C ILE A 26 -1.81 -5.01 20.32
N GLY A 27 -0.49 -5.23 20.26
CA GLY A 27 0.37 -4.69 19.20
C GLY A 27 -0.06 -5.15 17.81
N GLY A 28 -0.34 -6.44 17.64
CA GLY A 28 -0.84 -7.00 16.39
C GLY A 28 -2.19 -6.41 15.98
N LEU A 29 -3.12 -6.24 16.94
CA LEU A 29 -4.41 -5.61 16.67
C LEU A 29 -4.26 -4.13 16.29
N SER A 30 -3.41 -3.39 17.00
CA SER A 30 -3.11 -1.99 16.65
C SER A 30 -2.51 -1.86 15.25
N THR A 31 -1.56 -2.72 14.90
CA THR A 31 -0.97 -2.75 13.55
C THR A 31 -2.01 -3.12 12.49
N PHE A 32 -2.86 -4.12 12.77
CA PHE A 32 -3.96 -4.50 11.86
C PHE A 32 -4.91 -3.33 11.61
N LEU A 33 -5.39 -2.67 12.66
CA LEU A 33 -6.30 -1.53 12.54
C LEU A 33 -5.66 -0.36 11.79
N ALA A 34 -4.37 -0.09 12.01
CA ALA A 34 -3.65 0.95 11.28
C ALA A 34 -3.55 0.67 9.77
N MET A 35 -3.44 -0.60 9.37
CA MET A 35 -3.36 -0.99 7.95
C MET A 35 -4.71 -1.32 7.33
N ALA A 36 -5.77 -1.55 8.12
CA ALA A 36 -7.08 -1.97 7.64
C ALA A 36 -7.66 -1.02 6.58
N TYR A 37 -7.33 0.27 6.65
CA TYR A 37 -7.71 1.27 5.64
C TYR A 37 -7.30 0.86 4.22
N ILE A 38 -6.18 0.16 4.05
CA ILE A 38 -5.66 -0.31 2.75
C ILE A 38 -6.65 -1.26 2.08
N LEU A 39 -7.40 -2.06 2.86
CA LEU A 39 -8.40 -2.97 2.32
C LEU A 39 -9.58 -2.23 1.66
N ALA A 40 -9.89 -1.01 2.10
CA ALA A 40 -10.92 -0.19 1.49
C ALA A 40 -10.37 0.68 0.35
N VAL A 41 -9.22 1.34 0.59
CA VAL A 41 -8.70 2.36 -0.33
C VAL A 41 -7.99 1.75 -1.53
N ASN A 42 -7.26 0.65 -1.36
CA ASN A 42 -6.51 0.06 -2.47
C ASN A 42 -7.43 -0.41 -3.61
N PRO A 43 -8.50 -1.20 -3.36
CA PRO A 43 -9.40 -1.63 -4.42
C PRO A 43 -10.13 -0.47 -5.11
N GLY A 44 -10.53 0.55 -4.34
CA GLY A 44 -11.16 1.75 -4.88
C GLY A 44 -10.23 2.60 -5.74
N MET A 45 -8.92 2.54 -5.51
CA MET A 45 -7.92 3.20 -6.35
C MET A 45 -7.61 2.38 -7.61
N LEU A 46 -7.46 1.05 -7.49
CA LEU A 46 -7.19 0.18 -8.63
C LEU A 46 -8.39 0.08 -9.59
N SER A 47 -9.62 0.15 -9.11
CA SER A 47 -10.82 0.10 -9.94
C SER A 47 -11.02 1.32 -10.85
N GLN A 48 -10.30 2.43 -10.57
CA GLN A 48 -10.27 3.62 -11.42
C GLN A 48 -9.36 3.47 -12.64
N ALA A 49 -8.56 2.39 -12.70
CA ALA A 49 -7.73 2.11 -13.87
C ALA A 49 -8.61 1.77 -15.09
N ASN A 50 -8.08 2.01 -16.29
CA ASN A 50 -8.79 1.73 -17.53
C ASN A 50 -9.18 0.25 -17.60
N GLY A 51 -10.47 -0.05 -17.82
CA GLY A 51 -11.01 -1.42 -17.86
C GLY A 51 -11.10 -2.14 -16.52
N ALA A 52 -10.83 -1.47 -15.38
CA ALA A 52 -10.66 -2.11 -14.08
C ALA A 52 -11.92 -2.16 -13.18
N GLY A 53 -13.00 -1.47 -13.55
CA GLY A 53 -14.17 -1.26 -12.68
C GLY A 53 -14.81 -2.55 -12.13
N ASP A 54 -14.95 -3.57 -12.99
CA ASP A 54 -15.58 -4.85 -12.65
C ASP A 54 -14.72 -5.73 -11.73
N TYR A 55 -13.43 -5.41 -11.58
CA TYR A 55 -12.45 -6.22 -10.83
C TYR A 55 -12.24 -5.76 -9.38
N THR A 56 -13.06 -4.83 -8.88
CA THR A 56 -12.92 -4.26 -7.52
C THR A 56 -12.85 -5.36 -6.45
N GLY A 57 -13.72 -6.38 -6.51
CA GLY A 57 -13.70 -7.51 -5.57
C GLY A 57 -12.43 -8.36 -5.68
N VAL A 58 -11.88 -8.50 -6.89
CA VAL A 58 -10.63 -9.22 -7.15
C VAL A 58 -9.45 -8.47 -6.54
N PHE A 59 -9.39 -7.14 -6.69
CA PHE A 59 -8.35 -6.33 -6.06
C PHE A 59 -8.42 -6.35 -4.53
N PHE A 60 -9.62 -6.37 -3.95
CA PHE A 60 -9.82 -6.53 -2.52
C PHE A 60 -9.23 -7.85 -2.02
N LEU A 61 -9.67 -8.97 -2.61
CA LEU A 61 -9.20 -10.29 -2.22
C LEU A 61 -7.69 -10.45 -2.48
N GLY A 62 -7.20 -10.02 -3.63
CA GLY A 62 -5.78 -10.05 -3.96
C GLY A 62 -4.92 -9.27 -2.96
N THR A 63 -5.38 -8.09 -2.53
CA THR A 63 -4.72 -7.28 -1.50
C THR A 63 -4.70 -8.01 -0.16
N ALA A 64 -5.86 -8.52 0.28
CA ALA A 64 -5.97 -9.22 1.56
C ALA A 64 -5.09 -10.47 1.60
N PHE A 65 -5.13 -11.31 0.57
CA PHE A 65 -4.34 -12.54 0.49
C PHE A 65 -2.84 -12.25 0.38
N SER A 66 -2.43 -11.31 -0.47
CA SER A 66 -1.00 -10.97 -0.61
C SER A 66 -0.41 -10.38 0.68
N ALA A 67 -1.14 -9.47 1.35
CA ALA A 67 -0.73 -8.89 2.62
C ALA A 67 -0.69 -9.94 3.75
N MET A 68 -1.67 -10.85 3.79
CA MET A 68 -1.70 -11.96 4.74
C MET A 68 -0.49 -12.89 4.54
N ILE A 69 -0.24 -13.34 3.31
CA ILE A 69 0.88 -14.24 3.01
C ILE A 69 2.22 -13.55 3.30
N GLY A 70 2.40 -12.30 2.89
CA GLY A 70 3.61 -11.53 3.15
C GLY A 70 3.87 -11.34 4.65
N THR A 71 2.85 -10.91 5.39
CA THR A 71 2.95 -10.70 6.84
C THR A 71 3.19 -12.02 7.60
N LEU A 72 2.53 -13.11 7.20
CA LEU A 72 2.78 -14.44 7.78
C LEU A 72 4.18 -14.94 7.48
N ALA A 73 4.71 -14.73 6.26
CA ALA A 73 6.07 -15.11 5.93
C ALA A 73 7.10 -14.36 6.79
N MET A 74 6.88 -13.06 7.03
CA MET A 74 7.73 -12.26 7.93
C MET A 74 7.65 -12.73 9.39
N GLY A 75 6.44 -13.01 9.88
CA GLY A 75 6.23 -13.48 11.24
C GLY A 75 6.76 -14.89 11.49
N LEU A 76 6.41 -15.85 10.64
CA LEU A 76 6.71 -17.27 10.87
C LEU A 76 8.07 -17.71 10.34
N LYS A 77 8.50 -17.23 9.16
CA LYS A 77 9.76 -17.68 8.56
C LYS A 77 10.93 -16.79 8.92
N ALA A 78 10.74 -15.46 8.85
CA ALA A 78 11.79 -14.52 9.20
C ALA A 78 11.86 -14.24 10.71
N ASN A 79 10.78 -14.51 11.46
CA ASN A 79 10.65 -14.17 12.88
C ASN A 79 10.98 -12.70 13.14
N ILE A 80 10.43 -11.80 12.31
CA ILE A 80 10.62 -10.35 12.42
C ILE A 80 9.21 -9.70 12.51
N PRO A 81 8.95 -8.83 13.51
CA PRO A 81 7.64 -8.22 13.72
C PRO A 81 7.40 -7.05 12.75
N ILE A 82 7.35 -7.33 11.44
CA ILE A 82 7.06 -6.36 10.38
C ILE A 82 5.86 -6.86 9.60
N ALA A 83 4.83 -6.02 9.53
CA ALA A 83 3.69 -6.26 8.66
C ALA A 83 3.95 -5.74 7.24
N LEU A 84 3.46 -6.50 6.26
CA LEU A 84 3.60 -6.18 4.84
C LEU A 84 2.22 -5.96 4.23
N ALA A 85 2.08 -4.82 3.55
CA ALA A 85 0.89 -4.40 2.82
C ALA A 85 1.35 -3.67 1.54
N PRO A 86 0.49 -3.53 0.52
CA PRO A 86 0.88 -2.85 -0.70
C PRO A 86 1.23 -1.37 -0.48
N SER A 87 2.14 -0.85 -1.30
CA SER A 87 2.54 0.55 -1.27
C SER A 87 1.56 1.41 -2.06
N MET A 88 0.86 2.31 -1.37
CA MET A 88 -0.17 3.16 -1.98
C MET A 88 0.38 4.14 -3.04
N GLY A 89 1.63 4.59 -2.92
CA GLY A 89 2.25 5.47 -3.91
C GLY A 89 2.47 4.79 -5.26
N VAL A 90 2.89 3.53 -5.25
CA VAL A 90 3.10 2.75 -6.47
C VAL A 90 1.75 2.39 -7.11
N ASN A 91 0.72 2.16 -6.31
CA ASN A 91 -0.63 1.88 -6.80
C ASN A 91 -1.26 3.12 -7.47
N ALA A 92 -1.03 4.32 -6.92
CA ALA A 92 -1.44 5.56 -7.56
C ALA A 92 -0.72 5.76 -8.92
N PHE A 93 0.59 5.49 -8.98
CA PHE A 93 1.33 5.52 -10.24
C PHE A 93 0.79 4.50 -11.25
N PHE A 94 0.52 3.27 -10.81
CA PHE A 94 -0.09 2.23 -11.62
C PHE A 94 -1.43 2.68 -12.21
N THR A 95 -2.37 3.13 -11.37
CA THR A 95 -3.72 3.52 -11.80
C THR A 95 -3.70 4.72 -12.74
N TYR A 96 -2.99 5.79 -12.37
CA TYR A 96 -3.13 7.07 -13.07
C TYR A 96 -2.13 7.24 -14.23
N THR A 97 -0.97 6.59 -14.16
CA THR A 97 0.06 6.70 -15.21
C THR A 97 0.08 5.50 -16.13
N VAL A 98 0.17 4.28 -15.59
CA VAL A 98 0.39 3.06 -16.39
C VAL A 98 -0.90 2.56 -17.02
N ALA A 99 -1.88 2.23 -16.19
CA ALA A 99 -3.22 1.80 -16.63
C ALA A 99 -4.17 3.00 -16.85
N GLY A 100 -3.64 4.22 -16.78
CA GLY A 100 -4.38 5.47 -16.85
C GLY A 100 -4.08 6.27 -18.12
N THR A 101 -4.28 7.58 -18.04
CA THR A 101 -4.38 8.49 -19.19
C THR A 101 -3.10 8.64 -20.02
N ILE A 102 -1.93 8.28 -19.47
CA ILE A 102 -0.63 8.51 -20.12
C ILE A 102 -0.30 7.38 -21.10
N LEU A 103 -0.35 6.12 -20.66
CA LEU A 103 -0.05 4.96 -21.52
C LEU A 103 -1.30 4.28 -22.10
N LYS A 104 -2.49 4.56 -21.55
CA LYS A 104 -3.79 4.02 -21.99
C LYS A 104 -3.84 2.50 -22.14
N MET A 105 -2.99 1.80 -21.40
CA MET A 105 -2.98 0.34 -21.37
C MET A 105 -4.24 -0.16 -20.67
N ASP A 106 -4.77 -1.29 -21.13
CA ASP A 106 -5.83 -1.96 -20.39
C ASP A 106 -5.28 -2.54 -19.09
N VAL A 107 -6.13 -2.71 -18.08
CA VAL A 107 -5.70 -3.17 -16.75
C VAL A 107 -4.97 -4.50 -16.81
N GLN A 108 -5.34 -5.38 -17.75
CA GLN A 108 -4.72 -6.69 -17.95
C GLN A 108 -3.28 -6.56 -18.44
N GLU A 109 -3.03 -5.69 -19.41
CA GLU A 109 -1.69 -5.42 -19.94
C GLU A 109 -0.81 -4.75 -18.88
N ALA A 110 -1.36 -3.80 -18.13
CA ALA A 110 -0.66 -3.12 -17.06
C ALA A 110 -0.28 -4.08 -15.92
N LEU A 111 -1.19 -4.99 -15.54
CA LEU A 111 -0.92 -6.03 -14.53
C LEU A 111 0.19 -6.98 -14.99
N LEU A 112 0.20 -7.37 -16.26
CA LEU A 112 1.27 -8.20 -16.83
C LEU A 112 2.62 -7.47 -16.78
N ALA A 113 2.67 -6.20 -17.22
CA ALA A 113 3.89 -5.39 -17.15
C ALA A 113 4.40 -5.23 -15.71
N THR A 114 3.49 -5.04 -14.76
CA THR A 114 3.80 -4.94 -13.32
C THR A 114 4.33 -6.25 -12.78
N PHE A 115 3.75 -7.38 -13.17
CA PHE A 115 4.22 -8.71 -12.80
C PHE A 115 5.64 -8.97 -13.31
N VAL A 116 5.90 -8.69 -14.60
CA VAL A 116 7.24 -8.84 -15.21
C VAL A 116 8.26 -7.94 -14.49
N SER A 117 7.88 -6.69 -14.21
CA SER A 117 8.72 -5.76 -13.45
C SER A 117 9.01 -6.27 -12.04
N GLY A 118 8.03 -6.90 -11.39
CA GLY A 118 8.19 -7.54 -10.08
C GLY A 118 9.17 -8.71 -10.10
N VAL A 119 9.11 -9.56 -11.14
CA VAL A 119 10.07 -10.66 -11.35
C VAL A 119 11.49 -10.12 -11.57
N LEU A 120 11.64 -9.11 -12.44
CA LEU A 120 12.92 -8.44 -12.67
C LEU A 120 13.46 -7.81 -11.39
N TYR A 121 12.61 -7.14 -10.62
CA TYR A 121 12.98 -6.56 -9.33
C TYR A 121 13.42 -7.64 -8.34
N ALA A 122 12.73 -8.78 -8.28
CA ALA A 122 13.13 -9.90 -7.42
C ALA A 122 14.52 -10.43 -7.78
N ILE A 123 14.83 -10.57 -9.07
CA ILE A 123 16.17 -10.97 -9.55
C ILE A 123 17.22 -9.95 -9.11
N ILE A 124 16.96 -8.65 -9.29
CA ILE A 124 17.87 -7.59 -8.87
C ILE A 124 18.04 -7.56 -7.34
N ALA A 125 16.96 -7.82 -6.58
CA ALA A 125 16.97 -7.83 -5.12
C ALA A 125 17.76 -9.00 -4.53
N LEU A 126 17.78 -10.14 -5.22
CA LEU A 126 18.54 -11.34 -4.82
C LEU A 126 20.01 -11.27 -5.26
N THR A 127 20.36 -10.40 -6.20
CA THR A 127 21.74 -10.21 -6.69
C THR A 127 22.44 -9.06 -5.95
N PRO A 128 23.79 -8.99 -5.96
CA PRO A 128 24.54 -7.90 -5.34
C PRO A 128 24.30 -6.54 -6.02
N ALA A 129 23.65 -6.51 -7.19
CA ALA A 129 23.29 -5.31 -7.94
C ALA A 129 22.61 -4.24 -7.07
N ARG A 130 21.75 -4.64 -6.12
CA ARG A 130 21.12 -3.73 -5.15
C ARG A 130 22.12 -2.82 -4.43
N LYS A 131 23.30 -3.33 -4.04
CA LYS A 131 24.32 -2.55 -3.31
C LYS A 131 24.93 -1.47 -4.19
N TYR A 132 25.17 -1.77 -5.46
CA TYR A 132 25.72 -0.82 -6.42
C TYR A 132 24.74 0.31 -6.70
N ILE A 133 23.46 -0.04 -6.95
CA ILE A 133 22.39 0.95 -7.13
C ILE A 133 22.27 1.87 -5.90
N ALA A 134 22.29 1.29 -4.70
CA ALA A 134 22.21 2.06 -3.46
C ALA A 134 23.41 3.00 -3.22
N LYS A 135 24.59 2.68 -3.77
CA LYS A 135 25.80 3.52 -3.68
C LYS A 135 25.76 4.70 -4.66
N LEU A 136 25.08 4.54 -5.80
CA LEU A 136 24.91 5.60 -6.79
C LEU A 136 23.95 6.70 -6.33
N LEU A 137 23.04 6.38 -5.40
CA LEU A 137 22.07 7.34 -4.88
C LEU A 137 22.69 8.28 -3.83
N PRO A 138 22.80 9.59 -4.11
CA PRO A 138 23.34 10.56 -3.15
C PRO A 138 22.43 10.68 -1.93
N LYS A 139 23.02 10.99 -0.76
CA LYS A 139 22.32 11.03 0.53
C LYS A 139 21.10 11.98 0.51
N ASN A 140 21.22 13.12 -0.18
CA ASN A 140 20.16 14.11 -0.31
C ASN A 140 18.94 13.55 -1.07
N MET A 141 19.16 12.71 -2.07
CA MET A 141 18.09 12.09 -2.85
C MET A 141 17.33 11.04 -2.02
N LYS A 142 18.04 10.27 -1.18
CA LYS A 142 17.42 9.32 -0.24
C LYS A 142 16.52 10.03 0.78
N LEU A 143 16.96 11.18 1.29
CA LEU A 143 16.17 12.00 2.21
C LEU A 143 14.95 12.62 1.51
N GLY A 144 15.11 13.10 0.28
CA GLY A 144 14.02 13.64 -0.53
C GLY A 144 12.91 12.62 -0.79
N ILE A 145 13.26 11.36 -1.09
CA ILE A 145 12.28 10.28 -1.27
C ILE A 145 11.45 10.06 0.00
N GLY A 146 12.11 10.02 1.17
CA GLY A 146 11.42 9.88 2.46
C GLY A 146 10.45 11.03 2.74
N ALA A 147 10.88 12.28 2.50
CA ALA A 147 10.04 13.46 2.66
C ALA A 147 8.82 13.45 1.72
N MET A 148 9.02 13.06 0.46
CA MET A 148 7.96 12.97 -0.54
C MET A 148 6.91 11.93 -0.17
N ILE A 149 7.31 10.73 0.28
CA ILE A 149 6.37 9.67 0.68
C ILE A 149 5.49 10.14 1.86
N GLY A 150 6.09 10.80 2.86
CA GLY A 150 5.34 11.34 3.99
C GLY A 150 4.34 12.41 3.59
N LEU A 151 4.75 13.37 2.76
CA LEU A 151 3.89 14.44 2.27
C LEU A 151 2.76 13.90 1.37
N PHE A 152 3.05 12.89 0.55
CA PHE A 152 2.07 12.24 -0.32
C PHE A 152 1.00 11.48 0.47
N LEU A 153 1.39 10.74 1.51
CA LEU A 153 0.44 10.08 2.40
C LEU A 153 -0.44 11.09 3.16
N ALA A 154 0.15 12.20 3.61
CA ALA A 154 -0.62 13.28 4.21
C ALA A 154 -1.64 13.85 3.21
N TYR A 155 -1.24 14.12 1.97
CA TYR A 155 -2.13 14.60 0.92
C TYR A 155 -3.31 13.65 0.67
N ILE A 156 -3.07 12.35 0.51
CA ILE A 156 -4.16 11.36 0.35
C ILE A 156 -5.10 11.41 1.56
N GLY A 157 -4.57 11.46 2.78
CA GLY A 157 -5.39 11.57 3.99
C GLY A 157 -6.26 12.85 4.04
N LEU A 158 -5.73 13.99 3.59
CA LEU A 158 -6.49 15.25 3.50
C LEU A 158 -7.57 15.19 2.41
N VAL A 159 -7.31 14.49 1.32
CA VAL A 159 -8.29 14.26 0.24
C VAL A 159 -9.40 13.34 0.71
N ASP A 160 -9.07 12.19 1.29
CA ASP A 160 -10.05 11.20 1.74
C ASP A 160 -10.92 11.71 2.90
N SER A 161 -10.38 12.59 3.76
CA SER A 161 -11.13 13.25 4.84
C SER A 161 -12.01 14.41 4.36
N GLY A 162 -11.95 14.75 3.06
CA GLY A 162 -12.70 15.86 2.48
C GLY A 162 -12.21 17.25 2.90
N ILE A 163 -11.07 17.35 3.60
CA ILE A 163 -10.43 18.63 3.95
C ILE A 163 -9.91 19.33 2.70
N ILE A 164 -9.43 18.54 1.73
CA ILE A 164 -8.98 19.02 0.42
C ILE A 164 -9.80 18.32 -0.66
N VAL A 165 -10.31 19.07 -1.63
CA VAL A 165 -10.96 18.48 -2.82
C VAL A 165 -9.88 18.10 -3.83
N SER A 166 -9.84 16.82 -4.22
CA SER A 166 -8.96 16.36 -5.29
C SER A 166 -9.48 16.91 -6.62
N GLY A 167 -8.73 17.85 -7.20
CA GLY A 167 -9.13 18.54 -8.42
C GLY A 167 -8.69 19.99 -8.41
N ALA A 168 -7.45 20.23 -8.86
CA ALA A 168 -7.08 21.52 -9.41
C ALA A 168 -7.79 21.71 -10.77
N ASN A 169 -9.12 21.76 -10.75
CA ASN A 169 -9.92 22.41 -11.79
C ASN A 169 -10.98 23.25 -11.07
N PRO A 170 -10.60 24.42 -10.54
CA PRO A 170 -11.52 25.32 -9.85
C PRO A 170 -12.78 25.62 -10.68
N MET A 171 -12.67 25.66 -12.02
CA MET A 171 -13.80 25.88 -12.94
C MET A 171 -14.66 24.62 -13.19
N GLY A 172 -14.09 23.42 -13.18
CA GLY A 172 -14.84 22.17 -13.44
C GLY A 172 -15.71 21.76 -12.26
N ASN A 173 -15.16 21.87 -11.04
CA ASN A 173 -15.90 21.55 -9.83
C ASN A 173 -16.95 22.62 -9.50
N ALA A 174 -16.65 23.91 -9.74
CA ALA A 174 -17.64 24.99 -9.59
C ALA A 174 -18.85 24.81 -10.53
N MET A 175 -18.65 24.33 -11.77
CA MET A 175 -19.77 24.01 -12.68
C MET A 175 -20.58 22.79 -12.23
N HIS A 176 -19.97 21.81 -11.55
CA HIS A 176 -20.71 20.67 -10.98
C HIS A 176 -21.57 21.09 -9.78
N PHE A 177 -21.08 22.02 -8.94
CA PHE A 177 -21.90 22.64 -7.88
C PHE A 177 -23.02 23.52 -8.44
N TYR A 178 -22.81 24.18 -9.58
CA TYR A 178 -23.85 24.98 -10.25
C TYR A 178 -24.92 24.12 -10.93
N LYS A 179 -24.57 22.92 -11.43
CA LYS A 179 -25.48 22.05 -12.17
C LYS A 179 -26.36 21.16 -11.28
N ASN A 180 -25.92 20.86 -10.05
CA ASN A 180 -26.71 20.13 -9.05
C ASN A 180 -27.40 21.02 -8.01
N GLY A 181 -27.23 22.35 -8.11
CA GLY A 181 -28.01 23.32 -7.36
C GLY A 181 -29.37 23.51 -8.01
N ASN A 182 -30.37 22.75 -7.59
CA ASN A 182 -31.78 23.02 -7.86
C ASN A 182 -32.11 24.46 -7.39
N PRO A 183 -32.38 25.43 -8.28
CA PRO A 183 -33.02 26.67 -7.87
C PRO A 183 -34.50 26.34 -7.71
N ARG A 184 -34.93 26.07 -6.48
CA ARG A 184 -36.34 26.23 -6.14
C ARG A 184 -36.65 27.73 -6.13
N GLY A 185 -36.97 28.19 -7.33
CA GLY A 185 -37.79 29.33 -7.71
C GLY A 185 -38.47 28.91 -9.01
#